data_AF-A0A9D6IZC6-F1
#
_entry.id   AF-A0A9D6IZC6-F1
#
_cell.length_a   1.000
_cell.length_b   1.000
_cell.length_c   1.000
_cell.angle_alpha   90.00
_cell.angle_beta   90.00
_cell.angle_gamma   90.00
#
_symmetry.space_group_name_H-M   'P 1'
#
loop_
_entity.id
_entity.type
_entity.pdbx_description
1 polymer ?
#
loop_
_entity_poly.entity_id
_entity_poly.type
_entity_poly.pdbx_seq_one_letter_code
_entity_poly.pdbx_strand_id
1 'polypeptide(L)'
;MKSATTRMICRLLVVSLMLLPFQSVQAGMIGTEQVAALASAQSDRAGVMNIIGRADVSSQLQALGLDAATAKDRVAAMTDDEVRTLAGNLNSLPAGANSGWAWAVVIVLAIALYLYWR
;
A
#
# COMPACT_ATOMS: atom_id res chain seq x y z
N MET A 1 -42.29 12.50 -51.90
CA MET A 1 -40.91 13.01 -51.82
C MET A 1 -40.47 13.29 -50.36
N LYS A 2 -40.84 12.44 -49.38
CA LYS A 2 -40.59 12.68 -47.95
C LYS A 2 -39.47 11.81 -47.35
N SER A 3 -39.00 10.78 -48.05
CA SER A 3 -38.01 9.81 -47.52
C SER A 3 -36.55 10.24 -47.69
N ALA A 4 -36.24 11.02 -48.73
CA ALA A 4 -34.88 11.48 -49.00
C ALA A 4 -34.42 12.52 -47.96
N THR A 5 -35.31 13.43 -47.56
CA THR A 5 -35.05 14.44 -46.54
C THR A 5 -34.86 13.82 -45.16
N THR A 6 -35.69 12.84 -44.76
CA THR A 6 -35.50 12.12 -43.49
C THR A 6 -34.17 11.35 -43.45
N ARG A 7 -33.78 10.69 -44.56
CA ARG A 7 -32.49 9.99 -44.64
C ARG A 7 -31.30 10.94 -44.57
N MET A 8 -31.42 12.12 -45.16
CA MET A 8 -30.38 13.15 -45.12
C MET A 8 -30.23 13.72 -43.69
N ILE A 9 -31.34 13.96 -43.00
CA ILE A 9 -31.35 14.41 -41.60
C ILE A 9 -30.75 13.34 -40.68
N CYS A 10 -31.10 12.07 -40.85
CA CYS A 10 -30.53 10.98 -40.04
C CYS A 10 -29.01 10.84 -40.25
N ARG A 11 -28.51 10.96 -41.49
CA ARG A 11 -27.06 10.91 -41.76
C ARG A 11 -26.33 12.09 -41.13
N LEU A 12 -26.93 13.29 -41.17
CA LEU A 12 -26.38 14.49 -40.55
C LEU A 12 -26.32 14.37 -39.03
N LEU A 13 -27.35 13.79 -38.40
CA LEU A 13 -27.38 13.49 -36.95
C LEU A 13 -26.31 12.49 -36.52
N VAL A 14 -26.11 11.39 -37.28
CA VAL A 14 -25.11 10.37 -36.96
C VAL A 14 -23.69 10.94 -37.06
N VAL A 15 -23.42 11.72 -38.11
CA VAL A 15 -22.13 12.41 -38.26
C VAL A 15 -21.93 13.42 -37.12
N SER A 16 -22.96 14.20 -36.76
CA SER A 16 -22.89 15.12 -35.63
C SER A 16 -22.54 14.40 -34.33
N LEU A 17 -23.18 13.26 -34.03
CA LEU A 17 -22.93 12.44 -32.85
C LEU A 17 -21.51 11.86 -32.80
N MET A 18 -20.91 11.55 -33.96
CA MET A 18 -19.51 11.09 -34.02
C MET A 18 -18.49 12.23 -33.87
N LEU A 19 -18.84 13.46 -34.22
CA LEU A 19 -17.99 14.63 -34.04
C LEU A 19 -18.11 15.27 -32.65
N LEU A 20 -19.05 14.84 -31.79
CA LEU A 20 -19.00 15.20 -30.38
C LEU A 20 -17.72 14.59 -29.78
N PRO A 21 -16.82 15.39 -29.20
CA PRO A 21 -15.75 14.83 -28.41
C PRO A 21 -16.41 14.02 -27.31
N PHE A 22 -16.16 12.71 -27.28
CA PHE A 22 -16.36 11.91 -26.08
C PHE A 22 -15.43 12.50 -25.03
N GLN A 23 -15.88 13.56 -24.36
CA GLN A 23 -15.42 13.90 -23.03
C GLN A 23 -15.76 12.64 -22.25
N SER A 24 -14.78 11.76 -22.08
CA SER A 24 -14.86 10.72 -21.08
C SER A 24 -15.18 11.44 -19.79
N VAL A 25 -16.47 11.49 -19.46
CA VAL A 25 -16.92 11.79 -18.12
C VAL A 25 -16.40 10.60 -17.35
N GLN A 26 -15.15 10.72 -16.91
CA GLN A 26 -14.68 10.08 -15.71
C GLN A 26 -15.67 10.58 -14.66
N ALA A 27 -16.75 9.81 -14.49
CA ALA A 27 -17.48 9.81 -13.25
C ALA A 27 -16.40 9.55 -12.21
N GLY A 28 -15.93 10.61 -11.56
CA GLY A 28 -15.03 10.46 -10.43
C GLY A 28 -15.72 9.47 -9.51
N MET A 29 -15.12 8.30 -9.35
CA MET A 29 -15.57 7.36 -8.35
C MET A 29 -15.16 7.94 -6.99
N ILE A 30 -15.84 9.00 -6.56
CA ILE A 30 -15.86 9.38 -5.15
C ILE A 30 -16.68 8.28 -4.47
N GLY A 31 -16.02 7.21 -4.05
CA GLY A 31 -16.67 6.13 -3.33
C GLY A 31 -15.84 4.86 -3.16
N THR A 32 -14.92 4.54 -4.07
CA THR A 32 -14.06 3.34 -3.94
C THR A 32 -12.61 3.68 -3.71
N GLU A 33 -12.06 4.68 -4.40
CA GLU A 33 -10.66 5.08 -4.23
C GLU A 33 -10.41 5.82 -2.91
N GLN A 34 -11.36 6.64 -2.43
CA GLN A 34 -11.28 7.24 -1.08
C GLN A 34 -11.52 6.21 0.04
N VAL A 35 -12.45 5.28 -0.15
CA VAL A 35 -12.71 4.21 0.84
C VAL A 35 -11.55 3.21 0.85
N ALA A 36 -10.96 2.90 -0.30
CA ALA A 36 -9.74 2.10 -0.38
C ALA A 36 -8.53 2.83 0.21
N ALA A 37 -8.41 4.15 0.02
CA ALA A 37 -7.37 4.96 0.66
C ALA A 37 -7.52 4.94 2.18
N LEU A 38 -8.72 5.15 2.72
CA LEU A 38 -9.01 5.06 4.15
C LEU A 38 -8.78 3.63 4.70
N ALA A 39 -9.18 2.60 3.96
CA ALA A 39 -8.92 1.20 4.34
C ALA A 39 -7.41 0.89 4.33
N SER A 40 -6.67 1.46 3.37
CA SER A 40 -5.22 1.32 3.31
C SER A 40 -4.52 2.07 4.44
N ALA A 41 -4.95 3.28 4.78
CA ALA A 41 -4.42 4.03 5.92
C ALA A 41 -4.66 3.31 7.26
N GLN A 42 -5.84 2.71 7.42
CA GLN A 42 -6.14 1.88 8.60
C GLN A 42 -5.30 0.61 8.64
N SER A 43 -5.06 -0.03 7.48
CA SER A 43 -4.15 -1.19 7.37
C SER A 43 -2.70 -0.82 7.67
N ASP A 44 -2.24 0.33 7.18
CA ASP A 44 -0.90 0.87 7.42
C ASP A 44 -0.72 1.14 8.92
N ARG A 45 -1.71 1.77 9.56
CA ARG A 45 -1.74 2.00 11.02
C ARG A 45 -1.71 0.69 11.80
N ALA A 46 -2.50 -0.31 11.39
CA ALA A 46 -2.49 -1.64 12.01
C ALA A 46 -1.12 -2.34 11.87
N GLY A 47 -0.46 -2.19 10.72
CA GLY A 47 0.90 -2.70 10.47
C GLY A 47 1.93 -2.06 11.41
N VAL A 48 1.93 -0.73 11.52
CA VAL A 48 2.82 0.03 12.41
C VAL A 48 2.58 -0.37 13.89
N MET A 49 1.32 -0.49 14.30
CA MET A 49 0.95 -0.93 15.65
C MET A 49 1.46 -2.33 15.98
N ASN A 50 1.36 -3.25 15.01
CA ASN A 50 1.85 -4.61 15.18
C ASN A 50 3.37 -4.63 15.33
N ILE A 51 4.10 -3.85 14.52
CA ILE A 51 5.57 -3.74 14.61
C ILE A 51 6.00 -3.18 15.97
N ILE A 52 5.40 -2.08 16.44
CA ILE A 52 5.70 -1.49 17.75
C ILE A 52 5.33 -2.45 18.90
N GLY A 53 4.30 -3.28 18.71
CA GLY A 53 3.88 -4.31 19.65
C GLY A 53 4.82 -5.51 19.77
N ARG A 54 5.78 -5.69 18.87
CA ARG A 54 6.75 -6.80 18.94
C ARG A 54 7.70 -6.59 20.11
N ALA A 55 7.97 -7.66 20.86
CA ALA A 55 8.87 -7.62 22.02
C ALA A 55 10.27 -7.07 21.67
N ASP A 56 10.82 -7.43 20.51
CA ASP A 56 12.12 -6.94 20.04
C ASP A 56 12.12 -5.41 19.82
N VAL A 57 11.05 -4.89 19.21
CA VAL A 57 10.91 -3.45 18.89
C VAL A 57 10.61 -2.66 20.17
N SER A 58 9.74 -3.16 21.03
CA SER A 58 9.49 -2.59 22.35
C SER A 58 10.76 -2.53 23.20
N SER A 59 11.58 -3.58 23.19
CA SER A 59 12.85 -3.62 23.91
C SER A 59 13.87 -2.62 23.34
N GLN A 60 13.90 -2.44 22.01
CA GLN A 60 14.76 -1.43 21.38
C GLN A 60 14.27 0.00 21.67
N LEU A 61 12.96 0.24 21.61
CA LEU A 61 12.38 1.53 21.99
C LEU A 61 12.69 1.86 23.46
N GLN A 62 12.56 0.88 24.35
CA GLN A 62 12.89 1.03 25.77
C GLN A 62 14.39 1.27 25.98
N ALA A 63 15.27 0.63 25.21
CA ALA A 63 16.71 0.89 25.22
C ALA A 63 17.05 2.33 24.77
N LEU A 64 16.22 2.93 23.92
CA LEU A 64 16.29 4.33 23.52
C LEU A 64 15.60 5.28 24.53
N GLY A 65 15.07 4.76 25.64
CA GLY A 65 14.37 5.52 26.67
C GLY A 65 12.92 5.88 26.31
N LEU A 66 12.35 5.29 25.27
CA LEU A 66 10.95 5.46 24.87
C LEU A 66 10.11 4.25 25.30
N ASP A 67 9.03 4.51 26.02
CA ASP A 67 8.04 3.48 26.33
C ASP A 67 7.18 3.15 25.10
N ALA A 68 6.85 1.86 24.94
CA ALA A 68 6.07 1.38 23.80
C ALA A 68 4.62 1.90 23.81
N ALA A 69 4.05 2.22 24.98
CA ALA A 69 2.72 2.83 25.05
C ALA A 69 2.75 4.27 24.50
N THR A 70 3.79 5.03 24.85
CA THR A 70 4.00 6.40 24.33
C THR A 70 4.21 6.40 22.81
N ALA A 71 4.90 5.41 22.26
CA ALA A 71 5.07 5.26 20.82
C ALA A 71 3.73 4.99 20.10
N LYS A 72 2.86 4.16 20.70
CA LYS A 72 1.52 3.89 20.16
C LYS A 72 0.63 5.13 20.19
N ASP A 73 0.65 5.89 21.28
CA ASP A 73 -0.12 7.13 21.39
C ASP A 73 0.29 8.17 20.32
N ARG A 74 1.60 8.25 20.02
CA ARG A 74 2.09 9.13 18.95
C ARG A 74 1.62 8.69 17.57
N VAL A 75 1.70 7.40 17.25
CA VAL A 75 1.17 6.89 15.97
C VAL A 75 -0.35 7.03 15.91
N ALA A 76 -1.05 6.96 17.04
CA ALA A 76 -2.47 7.22 17.10
C ALA A 76 -2.83 8.69 16.80
N ALA A 77 -1.97 9.62 17.22
CA ALA A 77 -2.11 11.06 16.97
C ALA A 77 -1.60 11.52 15.59
N MET A 78 -0.84 10.69 14.86
CA MET A 78 -0.34 11.00 13.52
C MET A 78 -1.46 11.03 12.49
N THR A 79 -1.29 11.86 11.46
CA THR A 79 -2.20 11.92 10.30
C THR A 79 -2.03 10.69 9.41
N ASP A 80 -3.03 10.39 8.58
CA ASP A 80 -3.04 9.22 7.70
C ASP A 80 -1.84 9.20 6.74
N ASP A 81 -1.43 10.36 6.22
CA ASP A 81 -0.27 10.51 5.32
C ASP A 81 1.06 10.24 6.03
N GLU A 82 1.19 10.68 7.28
CA GLU A 82 2.37 10.45 8.09
C GLU A 82 2.50 8.97 8.47
N VAL A 83 1.39 8.31 8.81
CA VAL A 83 1.35 6.87 9.10
C VAL A 83 1.69 6.06 7.85
N ARG A 84 1.19 6.45 6.68
CA ARG A 84 1.50 5.80 5.40
C ARG A 84 2.99 5.91 5.05
N THR A 85 3.57 7.08 5.24
CA THR A 85 5.01 7.30 5.02
C THR A 85 5.85 6.46 6.00
N LEU A 86 5.43 6.40 7.26
CA LEU A 86 6.08 5.57 8.28
C LEU A 86 5.97 4.06 7.98
N ALA A 87 4.79 3.59 7.57
CA ALA A 87 4.56 2.20 7.17
C ALA A 87 5.39 1.83 5.94
N GLY A 88 5.48 2.73 4.95
CA GLY A 88 6.34 2.56 3.78
C GLY A 88 7.82 2.44 4.15
N ASN A 89 8.30 3.27 5.08
CA ASN A 89 9.66 3.15 5.61
C ASN A 89 9.86 1.84 6.38
N LEU A 90 8.95 1.47 7.28
CA LEU A 90 9.05 0.21 8.03
C LEU A 90 9.03 -1.04 7.12
N ASN A 91 8.27 -1.00 6.03
CA ASN A 91 8.23 -2.05 5.01
C ASN A 91 9.50 -2.08 4.13
N SER A 92 10.16 -0.93 3.94
CA SER A 92 11.41 -0.83 3.18
C SER A 92 12.63 -1.25 4.00
N LEU A 93 12.54 -1.19 5.34
CA LEU A 93 13.50 -1.83 6.21
C LEU A 93 13.32 -3.36 6.08
N PRO A 94 14.35 -4.12 5.65
CA PRO A 94 14.27 -5.57 5.54
C PRO A 94 13.81 -6.17 6.86
N ALA A 95 12.61 -6.76 6.87
CA ALA A 95 12.00 -7.30 8.07
C ALA A 95 12.89 -8.42 8.66
N GLY A 96 13.67 -8.08 9.68
CA GLY A 96 14.16 -9.04 10.67
C GLY A 96 15.08 -10.15 10.15
N ALA A 97 16.10 -9.82 9.37
CA ALA A 97 17.29 -10.67 9.18
C ALA A 97 18.11 -10.90 10.48
N ASN A 98 17.52 -10.63 11.65
CA ASN A 98 18.13 -10.78 12.97
C ASN A 98 17.32 -11.71 13.90
N SER A 99 16.38 -12.48 13.37
CA SER A 99 15.81 -13.59 14.12
C SER A 99 16.78 -14.77 13.99
N GLY A 100 17.32 -15.27 15.11
CA GLY A 100 18.48 -16.18 15.17
C GLY A 100 18.40 -17.45 14.30
N TRP A 101 17.22 -17.79 13.76
CA TRP A 101 17.04 -18.85 12.77
C TRP A 101 17.75 -18.55 11.44
N ALA A 102 17.86 -17.29 11.02
CA ALA A 102 18.57 -16.94 9.78
C ALA A 102 20.06 -17.32 9.88
N TRP A 103 20.69 -17.03 11.03
CA TRP A 103 22.04 -17.49 11.33
C TRP A 103 22.14 -19.01 11.44
N ALA A 104 21.15 -19.67 12.04
CA ALA A 104 21.12 -21.13 12.11
C ALA A 104 21.08 -21.78 10.71
N VAL A 105 20.28 -21.25 9.78
CA VAL A 105 20.21 -21.74 8.39
C VAL A 105 21.55 -21.52 7.67
N VAL A 106 22.18 -20.36 7.84
CA VAL A 106 23.50 -20.06 7.26
C VAL A 106 24.57 -21.02 7.80
N ILE A 107 24.57 -21.30 9.11
CA ILE A 107 25.52 -22.22 9.74
C ILE A 107 25.33 -23.65 9.23
N VAL A 108 24.08 -24.13 9.15
CA VAL A 108 23.78 -25.48 8.65
C VAL A 108 24.22 -25.64 7.19
N LEU A 109 23.95 -24.64 6.34
CA LEU A 109 24.39 -24.64 4.94
C LEU A 109 25.92 -24.63 4.83
N ALA A 110 26.62 -23.85 5.66
CA ALA A 110 28.09 -23.81 5.67
C ALA A 110 28.71 -25.16 6.07
N ILE A 111 28.15 -25.83 7.08
CA ILE A 111 28.60 -27.16 7.52
C ILE A 111 28.37 -28.20 6.41
N ALA A 112 27.20 -28.19 5.76
CA ALA A 112 26.90 -29.10 4.67
C ALA A 112 27.86 -28.92 3.48
N LEU A 113 28.20 -27.67 3.14
CA LEU A 113 29.17 -27.36 2.08
C LEU A 113 30.58 -27.84 2.43
N TYR A 114 31.02 -27.64 3.68
CA TYR A 114 32.32 -28.12 4.15
C TYR A 114 32.41 -29.65 4.10
N LEU A 115 31.35 -30.35 4.53
CA LEU A 115 31.29 -31.81 4.45
C LEU A 115 31.22 -32.34 3.02
N TYR A 116 30.63 -31.59 2.09
CA TYR A 116 30.59 -31.95 0.68
C TYR A 116 31.95 -31.76 -0.02
N TRP A 117 32.76 -30.80 0.45
CA TRP A 117 34.10 -30.49 -0.09
C TRP A 117 35.24 -31.27 0.58
N ARG A 118 34.95 -32.07 1.61
CA ARG A 118 35.89 -32.88 2.37
C ARG A 118 35.80 -34.33 1.92
#